data_AF-A0A920CLC5-F1
#
_entry.id   AF-A0A920CLC5-F1
#
_cell.length_a   1.000
_cell.length_b   1.000
_cell.length_c   1.000
_cell.angle_alpha   90.00
_cell.angle_beta   90.00
_cell.angle_gamma   90.00
#
_symmetry.space_group_name_H-M   'P 1'
#
loop_
_entity.id
_entity.type
_entity.pdbx_description
1 polymer ?
#
loop_
_entity_poly.entity_id
_entity_poly.type
_entity_poly.pdbx_seq_one_letter_code
_entity_poly.pdbx_strand_id
1 'polypeptide(L)'
;MDDLLKEPNLRGCSQLEEALFRFDEEGGGLLYQLDGKRLEGYAYLLADVENKEDYAVCFNFGFWEDHTDKNSDLFIAVGILPRLETTICMPLQYLDGQTLFGPRRPGILKTVVKGNRISLDRLKAFAISQPPSHRQTTLAIKNVRLSREEPVINTEHAFLIDDLGQYTGKDWLGKTKHAEASQQYLESLREEARQFLQRYTDSYYGTETIRFEATGYFRLERVGDCYWLVTPDGYGFFSSGLDCVTPQSPGPVNNEGAMRDYPVENLRSAFGQEWYDAWSDITKYRLIRWGINTIAAWSDLDFARKSKIPYVVMLNQFPATTTPIYRDFPDVFSEEYRERSVNYARQLHEYRDDSWLIGYFMSNEPNWAFVNDLNLGYELLRSQRQLASKKKLIEFLMGRYSDLAELNRSWGTEAGTFEDLFMLGEFPDITEVGMADLAAFSRILISEYIRVPAQALKQADPHHLNLGIRYAYVSSPDLYSGSEYFDIFSINCYERTCNAAVEEVFAHARMPIMVGEFHFGAIDRGLPATGIRGVRDQENRGKAIRRYIEAAAVVPYCLGIHYFQLNDQPFLGRFDGENYNIGLVDVCNREYPEVTKPLEEANKRLYSLRQGDDRPISEDIDYISAIFY
;
A
#
# COMPACT_ATOMS: atom_id res chain seq x y z
N MET A 1 -26.43 29.22 5.05
CA MET A 1 -26.23 27.76 4.99
C MET A 1 -27.22 27.25 3.98
N ASP A 2 -26.77 26.47 3.00
CA ASP A 2 -27.69 25.76 2.12
C ASP A 2 -28.65 24.96 3.01
N ASP A 3 -29.97 25.16 2.88
CA ASP A 3 -30.99 24.44 3.68
C ASP A 3 -30.85 22.92 3.56
N LEU A 4 -30.06 22.44 2.60
CA LEU A 4 -29.66 21.05 2.38
C LEU A 4 -29.00 20.41 3.60
N LEU A 5 -28.11 21.13 4.30
CA LEU A 5 -27.32 20.61 5.41
C LEU A 5 -27.86 21.12 6.75
N LYS A 6 -28.71 20.32 7.40
CA LYS A 6 -29.21 20.58 8.76
C LYS A 6 -28.10 20.38 9.81
N GLU A 7 -28.38 20.72 11.06
CA GLU A 7 -27.51 20.34 12.19
C GLU A 7 -27.29 18.81 12.22
N PRO A 8 -26.03 18.35 12.35
CA PRO A 8 -25.71 16.93 12.31
C PRO A 8 -26.06 16.23 13.62
N ASN A 9 -26.35 14.92 13.52
CA ASN A 9 -26.41 14.06 14.70
C ASN A 9 -24.99 13.67 15.13
N LEU A 10 -24.60 14.07 16.34
CA LEU A 10 -23.27 13.75 16.90
C LEU A 10 -23.23 12.32 17.46
N ARG A 11 -22.15 11.59 17.19
CA ARG A 11 -21.88 10.25 17.75
C ARG A 11 -20.40 10.12 18.10
N GLY A 12 -20.06 9.69 19.31
CA GLY A 12 -18.65 9.55 19.74
C GLY A 12 -17.86 10.88 19.75
N CYS A 13 -18.58 12.01 19.79
CA CYS A 13 -17.99 13.32 19.88
C CYS A 13 -18.93 14.30 20.59
N SER A 14 -18.37 15.38 21.12
CA SER A 14 -19.10 16.48 21.76
C SER A 14 -18.71 17.81 21.14
N GLN A 15 -19.68 18.71 21.02
CA GLN A 15 -19.42 20.10 20.67
C GLN A 15 -19.05 20.87 21.93
N LEU A 16 -17.87 21.50 21.93
CA LEU A 16 -17.37 22.29 23.05
C LEU A 16 -17.81 23.74 22.95
N GLU A 17 -17.64 24.33 21.76
CA GLU A 17 -17.99 25.71 21.39
C GLU A 17 -18.43 25.75 19.92
N GLU A 18 -18.75 26.93 19.38
CA GLU A 18 -19.12 27.06 17.96
C GLU A 18 -18.02 26.45 17.06
N ALA A 19 -18.39 25.47 16.24
CA ALA A 19 -17.50 24.72 15.35
C ALA A 19 -16.36 23.90 16.01
N LEU A 20 -16.22 23.87 17.34
CA LEU A 20 -15.15 23.12 18.03
C LEU A 20 -15.67 21.77 18.55
N PHE A 21 -15.10 20.68 18.07
CA PHE A 21 -15.52 19.32 18.40
C PHE A 21 -14.40 18.53 19.06
N ARG A 22 -14.75 17.78 20.12
CA ARG A 22 -13.87 16.78 20.74
C ARG A 22 -14.38 15.38 20.43
N PHE A 23 -13.52 14.58 19.81
CA PHE A 23 -13.76 13.18 19.46
C PHE A 23 -13.20 12.26 20.54
N ASP A 24 -13.93 11.18 20.82
CA ASP A 24 -13.50 10.14 21.75
C ASP A 24 -12.37 9.29 21.14
N GLU A 25 -11.66 8.52 21.99
CA GLU A 25 -10.55 7.65 21.55
C GLU A 25 -11.01 6.54 20.60
N GLU A 26 -12.26 6.08 20.76
CA GLU A 26 -12.92 5.12 19.88
C GLU A 26 -13.37 5.74 18.54
N GLY A 27 -13.12 7.03 18.33
CA GLY A 27 -13.57 7.79 17.16
C GLY A 27 -14.97 8.36 17.33
N GLY A 28 -15.43 9.07 16.30
CA GLY A 28 -16.73 9.74 16.32
C GLY A 28 -17.02 10.54 15.06
N GLY A 29 -18.19 11.15 14.96
CA GLY A 29 -18.60 11.86 13.77
C GLY A 29 -19.89 12.68 13.87
N LEU A 30 -20.04 13.52 12.85
CA LEU A 30 -21.16 14.40 12.57
C LEU A 30 -21.94 13.77 11.40
N LEU A 31 -23.09 13.15 11.69
CA LEU A 31 -23.93 12.49 10.69
C LEU A 31 -24.99 13.46 10.12
N TYR A 32 -24.97 13.66 8.81
CA TYR A 32 -25.92 14.49 8.07
C TYR A 32 -26.92 13.62 7.31
N GLN A 33 -28.20 13.70 7.69
CA GLN A 33 -29.29 13.05 6.95
C GLN A 33 -29.77 13.96 5.81
N LEU A 34 -29.93 13.38 4.61
CA LEU A 34 -30.36 14.15 3.45
C LEU A 34 -31.89 14.27 3.35
N ASP A 35 -32.68 13.45 4.04
CA ASP A 35 -34.15 13.53 4.12
C ASP A 35 -34.84 13.69 2.73
N GLY A 36 -34.36 12.99 1.71
CA GLY A 36 -34.90 13.07 0.34
C GLY A 36 -34.39 14.25 -0.49
N LYS A 37 -33.47 15.06 0.05
CA LYS A 37 -32.75 16.08 -0.72
C LYS A 37 -31.63 15.45 -1.54
N ARG A 38 -31.40 16.00 -2.73
CA ARG A 38 -30.42 15.48 -3.69
C ARG A 38 -29.18 16.35 -3.76
N LEU A 39 -28.03 15.73 -3.98
CA LEU A 39 -26.75 16.42 -4.23
C LEU A 39 -26.57 16.81 -5.71
N GLU A 40 -27.59 16.59 -6.55
CA GLU A 40 -27.58 16.93 -7.97
C GLU A 40 -27.22 18.41 -8.21
N GLY A 41 -26.37 18.65 -9.21
CA GLY A 41 -25.92 19.99 -9.59
C GLY A 41 -24.77 20.54 -8.74
N TYR A 42 -24.34 19.84 -7.69
CA TYR A 42 -23.10 20.14 -6.97
C TYR A 42 -21.97 19.21 -7.43
N ALA A 43 -20.74 19.70 -7.32
CA ALA A 43 -19.53 18.96 -7.70
C ALA A 43 -18.64 18.62 -6.49
N TYR A 44 -18.76 19.37 -5.40
CA TYR A 44 -17.87 19.23 -4.23
C TYR A 44 -18.63 19.32 -2.91
N LEU A 45 -18.20 18.54 -1.92
CA LEU A 45 -18.46 18.75 -0.50
C LEU A 45 -17.20 19.35 0.13
N LEU A 46 -17.36 20.47 0.84
CA LEU A 46 -16.27 21.25 1.42
C LEU A 46 -16.43 21.32 2.93
N ALA A 47 -15.31 21.30 3.65
CA ALA A 47 -15.24 21.61 5.07
C ALA A 47 -13.93 22.32 5.38
N ASP A 48 -13.98 23.40 6.16
CA ASP A 48 -12.78 24.06 6.66
C ASP A 48 -12.44 23.41 8.01
N VAL A 49 -11.25 22.80 8.11
CA VAL A 49 -10.86 21.99 9.27
C VAL A 49 -9.54 22.46 9.82
N GLU A 50 -9.52 22.76 11.11
CA GLU A 50 -8.28 23.06 11.85
C GLU A 50 -7.98 21.91 12.83
N ASN A 51 -6.83 21.26 12.62
CA ASN A 51 -6.34 20.24 13.52
C ASN A 51 -5.66 20.88 14.75
N LYS A 52 -6.27 20.74 15.94
CA LYS A 52 -5.74 21.31 17.19
C LYS A 52 -4.69 20.44 17.87
N GLU A 53 -4.29 19.33 17.26
CA GLU A 53 -3.30 18.41 17.81
C GLU A 53 -1.87 18.71 17.32
N ASP A 54 -0.90 18.05 17.93
CA ASP A 54 0.51 18.01 17.53
C ASP A 54 0.87 16.77 16.65
N TYR A 55 -0.14 16.00 16.26
CA TYR A 55 -0.06 14.84 15.36
C TYR A 55 -1.07 14.98 14.22
N ALA A 56 -0.88 14.22 13.15
CA ALA A 56 -1.75 14.25 11.98
C ALA A 56 -3.09 13.58 12.30
N VAL A 57 -4.17 14.03 11.71
CA VAL A 57 -5.49 13.43 11.94
C VAL A 57 -6.04 12.90 10.62
N CYS A 58 -6.60 11.69 10.67
CA CYS A 58 -7.37 11.14 9.57
C CYS A 58 -8.80 11.65 9.65
N PHE A 59 -9.24 12.36 8.62
CA PHE A 59 -10.57 12.94 8.50
C PHE A 59 -11.37 12.21 7.45
N ASN A 60 -12.53 11.72 7.85
CA ASN A 60 -13.25 10.68 7.14
C ASN A 60 -14.59 11.19 6.62
N PHE A 61 -14.89 10.93 5.34
CA PHE A 61 -16.25 11.02 4.81
C PHE A 61 -16.83 9.63 4.62
N GLY A 62 -17.95 9.32 5.27
CA GLY A 62 -18.73 8.10 5.03
C GLY A 62 -20.01 8.41 4.26
N PHE A 63 -20.41 7.54 3.34
CA PHE A 63 -21.64 7.66 2.53
C PHE A 63 -22.46 6.37 2.62
N TRP A 64 -23.78 6.53 2.73
CA TRP A 64 -24.72 5.41 2.83
C TRP A 64 -25.81 5.50 1.77
N GLU A 65 -26.01 4.39 1.07
CA GLU A 65 -27.03 4.20 0.05
C GLU A 65 -28.22 3.41 0.64
N ASP A 66 -29.43 3.96 0.62
CA ASP A 66 -30.68 3.34 1.13
C ASP A 66 -30.73 2.97 2.63
N HIS A 67 -29.60 2.85 3.33
CA HIS A 67 -29.49 2.44 4.75
C HIS A 67 -28.69 3.44 5.59
N THR A 68 -28.66 3.26 6.92
CA THR A 68 -27.80 4.04 7.85
C THR A 68 -27.42 3.24 9.11
N ASP A 69 -27.80 1.97 9.15
CA ASP A 69 -27.69 1.05 10.28
C ASP A 69 -26.49 0.11 10.17
N LYS A 70 -25.79 0.13 9.03
CA LYS A 70 -24.55 -0.61 8.78
C LYS A 70 -23.37 0.33 8.55
N ASN A 71 -22.19 -0.22 8.27
CA ASN A 71 -21.03 0.56 7.83
C ASN A 71 -21.33 1.32 6.53
N SER A 72 -20.62 2.41 6.29
CA SER A 72 -20.74 3.17 5.04
C SER A 72 -20.41 2.31 3.83
N ASP A 73 -21.18 2.46 2.76
CA ASP A 73 -20.95 1.76 1.49
C ASP A 73 -19.70 2.28 0.77
N LEU A 74 -19.43 3.58 0.92
CA LEU A 74 -18.22 4.24 0.44
C LEU A 74 -17.65 5.15 1.51
N PHE A 75 -16.34 5.11 1.64
CA PHE A 75 -15.57 5.83 2.65
C PHE A 75 -14.37 6.55 2.00
N ILE A 76 -14.11 7.79 2.42
CA ILE A 76 -12.99 8.60 1.96
C ILE A 76 -12.17 9.06 3.18
N ALA A 77 -10.91 8.64 3.25
CA ALA A 77 -9.94 9.10 4.24
C ALA A 77 -9.16 10.30 3.68
N VAL A 78 -8.90 11.31 4.51
CA VAL A 78 -8.08 12.47 4.18
C VAL A 78 -7.16 12.79 5.35
N GLY A 79 -5.85 12.78 5.15
CA GLY A 79 -4.91 13.19 6.19
C GLY A 79 -4.83 14.73 6.32
N ILE A 80 -4.81 15.22 7.56
CA ILE A 80 -4.68 16.65 7.90
C ILE A 80 -3.43 16.88 8.74
N LEU A 81 -2.63 17.88 8.36
CA LEU A 81 -1.43 18.28 9.10
C LEU A 81 -1.75 18.83 10.50
N PRO A 82 -0.85 18.67 11.49
CA PRO A 82 -1.00 19.26 12.81
C PRO A 82 -1.01 20.79 12.75
N ARG A 83 -1.83 21.43 13.60
CA ARG A 83 -1.86 22.89 13.84
C ARG A 83 -2.11 23.75 12.59
N LEU A 84 -2.70 23.18 11.55
CA LEU A 84 -2.99 23.88 10.30
C LEU A 84 -4.49 23.90 10.05
N GLU A 85 -5.03 25.05 9.65
CA GLU A 85 -6.37 25.15 9.06
C GLU A 85 -6.28 24.81 7.57
N THR A 86 -7.15 23.92 7.10
CA THR A 86 -7.17 23.45 5.72
C THR A 86 -8.60 23.30 5.23
N THR A 87 -8.88 23.82 4.03
CA THR A 87 -10.13 23.52 3.33
C THR A 87 -10.04 22.14 2.69
N ILE A 88 -10.76 21.19 3.25
CA ILE A 88 -10.91 19.85 2.68
C ILE A 88 -11.88 19.95 1.51
N CYS A 89 -11.42 19.51 0.34
CA CYS A 89 -12.20 19.45 -0.87
C CYS A 89 -12.44 17.98 -1.25
N MET A 90 -13.69 17.54 -1.16
CA MET A 90 -14.12 16.19 -1.55
C MET A 90 -14.99 16.29 -2.82
N PRO A 91 -14.44 15.95 -4.00
CA PRO A 91 -15.20 15.85 -5.23
C PRO A 91 -16.27 14.75 -5.16
N LEU A 92 -17.53 15.10 -5.40
CA LEU A 92 -18.66 14.15 -5.41
C LEU A 92 -18.52 13.07 -6.49
N GLN A 93 -17.71 13.33 -7.54
CA GLN A 93 -17.37 12.32 -8.55
C GLN A 93 -16.71 11.07 -7.94
N TYR A 94 -16.06 11.16 -6.77
CA TYR A 94 -15.45 9.98 -6.12
C TYR A 94 -16.47 8.93 -5.71
N LEU A 95 -17.75 9.30 -5.59
CA LEU A 95 -18.84 8.39 -5.28
C LEU A 95 -19.11 7.39 -6.41
N ASP A 96 -18.53 7.61 -7.59
CA ASP A 96 -18.56 6.65 -8.69
C ASP A 96 -17.63 5.43 -8.46
N GLY A 97 -16.79 5.45 -7.42
CA GLY A 97 -15.89 4.37 -7.05
C GLY A 97 -14.71 4.14 -8.01
N GLN A 98 -14.49 4.98 -9.02
CA GLN A 98 -13.38 4.84 -9.99
C GLN A 98 -12.06 5.42 -9.47
N THR A 99 -12.11 6.25 -8.43
CA THR A 99 -10.92 6.79 -7.76
C THR A 99 -10.57 5.90 -6.57
N LEU A 100 -9.29 5.53 -6.45
CA LEU A 100 -8.72 4.99 -5.20
C LEU A 100 -7.93 6.06 -4.46
N PHE A 101 -7.04 6.77 -5.15
CA PHE A 101 -6.24 7.83 -4.58
C PHE A 101 -6.64 9.18 -5.17
N GLY A 102 -7.05 10.12 -4.32
CA GLY A 102 -7.31 11.50 -4.73
C GLY A 102 -6.02 12.24 -5.04
N PRO A 103 -6.05 13.29 -5.90
CA PRO A 103 -4.88 14.12 -6.14
C PRO A 103 -4.54 14.88 -4.86
N ARG A 104 -3.25 15.12 -4.68
CA ARG A 104 -2.76 15.95 -3.59
C ARG A 104 -3.13 17.42 -3.81
N ARG A 105 -3.50 18.10 -2.72
CA ARG A 105 -3.84 19.52 -2.70
C ARG A 105 -3.10 20.22 -1.55
N PRO A 106 -2.81 21.53 -1.63
CA PRO A 106 -2.21 22.27 -0.52
C PRO A 106 -2.98 22.05 0.80
N GLY A 107 -2.25 21.81 1.89
CA GLY A 107 -2.82 21.54 3.22
C GLY A 107 -3.35 20.13 3.44
N ILE A 108 -3.58 19.35 2.38
CA ILE A 108 -4.13 18.00 2.44
C ILE A 108 -3.02 16.97 2.20
N LEU A 109 -2.99 15.93 3.04
CA LEU A 109 -2.11 14.78 2.89
C LEU A 109 -2.76 13.75 1.94
N LYS A 110 -2.52 12.45 2.14
CA LYS A 110 -3.09 11.44 1.24
C LYS A 110 -4.60 11.36 1.38
N THR A 111 -5.26 11.21 0.23
CA THR A 111 -6.69 10.95 0.11
C THR A 111 -6.90 9.53 -0.40
N VAL A 112 -7.63 8.69 0.34
CA VAL A 112 -7.95 7.31 -0.06
C VAL A 112 -9.45 7.12 -0.11
N VAL A 113 -9.95 6.55 -1.21
CA VAL A 113 -11.37 6.26 -1.46
C VAL A 113 -11.56 4.75 -1.53
N LYS A 114 -12.38 4.20 -0.62
CA LYS A 114 -12.67 2.76 -0.54
C LYS A 114 -14.18 2.51 -0.50
N GLY A 115 -14.57 1.31 -0.91
CA GLY A 115 -15.96 0.89 -0.93
C GLY A 115 -16.58 0.88 -2.32
N ASN A 116 -17.88 0.64 -2.37
CA ASN A 116 -18.65 0.43 -3.58
C ASN A 116 -19.16 1.75 -4.17
N ARG A 117 -19.41 1.77 -5.47
CA ARG A 117 -20.08 2.90 -6.15
C ARG A 117 -21.42 3.19 -5.47
N ILE A 118 -21.72 4.48 -5.33
CA ILE A 118 -22.99 4.99 -4.81
C ILE A 118 -23.82 5.58 -5.95
N SER A 119 -25.10 5.23 -6.01
CA SER A 119 -26.09 5.97 -6.79
C SER A 119 -26.50 7.22 -6.01
N LEU A 120 -26.26 8.39 -6.59
CA LEU A 120 -26.61 9.67 -5.96
C LEU A 120 -28.12 9.80 -5.68
N ASP A 121 -28.96 9.13 -6.46
CA ASP A 121 -30.42 9.08 -6.26
C ASP A 121 -30.84 8.32 -4.99
N ARG A 122 -29.99 7.40 -4.55
CA ARG A 122 -30.22 6.51 -3.39
C ARG A 122 -29.41 6.93 -2.17
N LEU A 123 -28.62 8.00 -2.28
CA LEU A 123 -27.82 8.52 -1.17
C LEU A 123 -28.74 9.03 -0.05
N LYS A 124 -28.61 8.42 1.13
CA LYS A 124 -29.49 8.68 2.28
C LYS A 124 -28.85 9.60 3.31
N ALA A 125 -27.55 9.42 3.53
CA ALA A 125 -26.79 10.18 4.50
C ALA A 125 -25.31 10.23 4.13
N PHE A 126 -24.60 11.21 4.69
CA PHE A 126 -23.15 11.21 4.77
C PHE A 126 -22.71 11.63 6.18
N ALA A 127 -21.48 11.28 6.54
CA ALA A 127 -20.91 11.67 7.82
C ALA A 127 -19.51 12.24 7.62
N ILE A 128 -19.18 13.23 8.44
CA ILE A 128 -17.80 13.63 8.70
C ILE A 128 -17.38 12.93 9.99
N SER A 129 -16.26 12.24 9.98
CA SER A 129 -15.84 11.45 11.14
C SER A 129 -14.33 11.42 11.32
N GLN A 130 -13.92 10.89 12.45
CA GLN A 130 -12.56 10.53 12.77
C GLN A 130 -12.56 9.05 13.19
N PRO A 131 -11.62 8.23 12.69
CA PRO A 131 -11.45 6.87 13.17
C PRO A 131 -10.92 6.85 14.62
N PRO A 132 -10.84 5.66 15.26
CA PRO A 132 -10.16 5.53 16.55
C PRO A 132 -8.77 6.17 16.54
N SER A 133 -8.43 6.86 17.63
CA SER A 133 -7.16 7.57 17.81
C SER A 133 -6.48 7.11 19.10
N HIS A 134 -5.19 7.39 19.23
CA HIS A 134 -4.39 6.99 20.39
C HIS A 134 -4.71 7.82 21.65
N ARG A 135 -5.44 8.92 21.49
CA ARG A 135 -5.97 9.79 22.54
C ARG A 135 -7.13 10.62 21.99
N GLN A 136 -7.88 11.28 22.87
CA GLN A 136 -8.92 12.23 22.46
C GLN A 136 -8.36 13.30 21.52
N THR A 137 -9.14 13.66 20.50
CA THR A 137 -8.72 14.57 19.43
C THR A 137 -9.67 15.76 19.36
N THR A 138 -9.13 16.97 19.21
CA THR A 138 -9.92 18.19 19.04
C THR A 138 -9.74 18.76 17.64
N LEU A 139 -10.85 18.98 16.93
CA LEU A 139 -10.88 19.62 15.61
C LEU A 139 -11.83 20.82 15.63
N ALA A 140 -11.46 21.91 14.95
CA ALA A 140 -12.43 22.93 14.58
C ALA A 140 -12.96 22.61 13.17
N ILE A 141 -14.26 22.42 13.00
CA ILE A 141 -14.92 22.06 11.74
C ILE A 141 -15.93 23.16 11.40
N LYS A 142 -15.61 23.95 10.38
CA LYS A 142 -16.37 25.14 9.95
C LYS A 142 -16.86 24.97 8.50
N ASN A 143 -17.85 25.77 8.14
CA ASN A 143 -18.31 25.97 6.75
C ASN A 143 -18.53 24.69 5.94
N VAL A 144 -19.11 23.65 6.56
CA VAL A 144 -19.52 22.43 5.85
C VAL A 144 -20.57 22.81 4.82
N ARG A 145 -20.26 22.68 3.53
CA ARG A 145 -21.09 23.19 2.44
C ARG A 145 -20.90 22.40 1.15
N LEU A 146 -21.91 22.48 0.28
CA LEU A 146 -21.82 21.98 -1.09
C LEU A 146 -21.36 23.12 -2.02
N SER A 147 -20.62 22.77 -3.07
CA SER A 147 -20.17 23.73 -4.08
C SER A 147 -20.33 23.15 -5.48
N ARG A 148 -20.69 24.02 -6.44
CA ARG A 148 -20.72 23.70 -7.87
C ARG A 148 -19.36 23.87 -8.53
N GLU A 149 -18.54 24.74 -7.97
CA GLU A 149 -17.22 25.10 -8.46
C GLU A 149 -16.14 24.59 -7.50
N GLU A 150 -14.95 24.38 -8.04
CA GLU A 150 -13.79 24.00 -7.24
C GLU A 150 -13.42 25.13 -6.28
N PRO A 151 -13.15 24.85 -4.99
CA PRO A 151 -12.83 25.90 -4.04
C PRO A 151 -11.46 26.50 -4.31
N VAL A 152 -11.32 27.79 -4.00
CA VAL A 152 -10.01 28.39 -3.77
C VAL A 152 -9.51 27.86 -2.42
N ILE A 153 -8.43 27.07 -2.44
CA ILE A 153 -7.83 26.52 -1.23
C ILE A 153 -6.94 27.61 -0.62
N ASN A 154 -7.39 28.16 0.51
CA ASN A 154 -6.56 29.06 1.29
C ASN A 154 -5.65 28.23 2.20
N THR A 155 -4.34 28.39 2.06
CA THR A 155 -3.38 27.87 3.03
C THR A 155 -2.64 29.06 3.61
N GLU A 156 -2.85 29.35 4.89
CA GLU A 156 -1.94 30.24 5.60
C GLU A 156 -0.51 29.65 5.55
N HIS A 157 0.48 30.51 5.32
CA HIS A 157 1.87 30.06 5.18
C HIS A 157 2.45 29.72 6.56
N ALA A 158 2.74 28.44 6.80
CA ALA A 158 3.46 27.98 7.97
C ALA A 158 4.79 27.33 7.57
N PHE A 159 5.88 27.76 8.21
CA PHE A 159 7.19 27.10 8.08
C PHE A 159 7.25 25.89 9.02
N LEU A 160 6.71 24.76 8.55
CA LEU A 160 6.58 23.54 9.35
C LEU A 160 7.88 22.73 9.42
N ILE A 161 8.82 22.95 8.50
CA ILE A 161 10.08 22.20 8.42
C ILE A 161 11.29 23.15 8.39
N ASP A 162 12.42 22.69 8.93
CA ASP A 162 13.71 23.40 8.90
C ASP A 162 14.50 23.10 7.62
N ASP A 163 15.71 23.67 7.51
CA ASP A 163 16.59 23.49 6.36
C ASP A 163 17.13 22.06 6.19
N LEU A 164 16.94 21.19 7.18
CA LEU A 164 17.27 19.76 7.13
C LEU A 164 16.05 18.88 6.83
N GLY A 165 14.86 19.48 6.67
CA GLY A 165 13.60 18.78 6.43
C GLY A 165 12.93 18.26 7.70
N GLN A 166 13.37 18.68 8.89
CA GLN A 166 12.83 18.23 10.17
C GLN A 166 11.71 19.16 10.65
N TYR A 167 10.72 18.60 11.36
CA TYR A 167 9.63 19.38 11.95
C TYR A 167 10.11 20.44 12.95
N THR A 168 9.60 21.66 12.82
CA THR A 168 9.98 22.81 13.67
C THR A 168 9.17 22.92 14.95
N GLY A 169 7.99 22.30 15.03
CA GLY A 169 7.04 22.54 16.13
C GLY A 169 7.31 21.81 17.44
N LYS A 170 8.30 20.90 17.50
CA LYS A 170 8.76 20.26 18.76
C LYS A 170 10.23 19.82 18.68
N ASP A 171 10.83 19.51 19.82
CA ASP A 171 12.11 18.81 19.92
C ASP A 171 11.89 17.34 20.33
N TRP A 172 12.85 16.47 19.99
CA TRP A 172 12.82 15.05 20.31
C TRP A 172 14.22 14.48 20.48
N LEU A 173 14.31 13.29 21.08
CA LEU A 173 15.56 12.55 21.21
C LEU A 173 16.12 12.20 19.82
N GLY A 174 17.32 12.67 19.51
CA GLY A 174 18.01 12.39 18.25
C GLY A 174 17.84 13.44 17.15
N LYS A 175 17.05 14.50 17.37
CA LYS A 175 16.92 15.62 16.41
C LYS A 175 18.29 16.24 16.07
N THR A 176 18.59 16.39 14.78
CA THR A 176 19.82 17.03 14.33
C THR A 176 19.72 18.53 14.53
N LYS A 177 20.72 19.14 15.18
CA LYS A 177 20.64 20.56 15.59
C LYS A 177 20.88 21.56 14.46
N HIS A 178 21.79 21.24 13.54
CA HIS A 178 22.19 22.12 12.44
C HIS A 178 22.96 21.33 11.38
N ALA A 179 23.15 21.92 10.21
CA ALA A 179 23.77 21.27 9.05
C ALA A 179 25.17 20.69 9.34
N GLU A 180 26.04 21.42 10.04
CA GLU A 180 27.38 20.93 10.40
C GLU A 180 27.34 19.65 11.25
N ALA A 181 26.38 19.53 12.19
CA ALA A 181 26.22 18.30 12.97
C ALA A 181 25.71 17.12 12.13
N SER A 182 24.93 17.39 11.08
CA SER A 182 24.52 16.39 10.09
C SER A 182 25.72 15.89 9.28
N GLN A 183 26.54 16.81 8.77
CA GLN A 183 27.73 16.51 7.97
C GLN A 183 28.74 15.67 8.77
N GLN A 184 29.09 16.10 9.99
CA GLN A 184 30.03 15.37 10.85
C GLN A 184 29.56 13.94 11.16
N TYR A 185 28.26 13.75 11.41
CA TYR A 185 27.68 12.43 11.63
C TYR A 185 27.82 11.53 10.40
N LEU A 186 27.45 12.04 9.22
CA LEU A 186 27.52 11.32 7.96
C LEU A 186 28.97 10.94 7.60
N GLU A 187 29.92 11.86 7.73
CA GLU A 187 31.34 11.62 7.49
C GLU A 187 31.90 10.52 8.38
N SER A 188 31.61 10.59 9.68
CA SER A 188 32.01 9.54 10.64
C SER A 188 31.41 8.18 10.26
N LEU A 189 30.14 8.16 9.87
CA LEU A 189 29.44 6.93 9.51
C LEU A 189 30.00 6.30 8.22
N ARG A 190 30.35 7.11 7.21
CA ARG A 190 30.97 6.61 5.98
C ARG A 190 32.33 5.97 6.25
N GLU A 191 33.13 6.57 7.12
CA GLU A 191 34.44 6.02 7.49
C GLU A 191 34.30 4.66 8.19
N GLU A 192 33.38 4.55 9.15
CA GLU A 192 33.05 3.28 9.81
C GLU A 192 32.59 2.22 8.78
N ALA A 193 31.69 2.61 7.87
CA ALA A 193 31.18 1.75 6.82
C ALA A 193 32.32 1.20 5.94
N ARG A 194 33.25 2.06 5.51
CA ARG A 194 34.39 1.66 4.68
C ARG A 194 35.32 0.68 5.40
N GLN A 195 35.63 0.94 6.67
CA GLN A 195 36.47 0.04 7.47
C GLN A 195 35.82 -1.33 7.69
N PHE A 196 34.49 -1.38 7.79
CA PHE A 196 33.74 -2.64 7.85
C PHE A 196 33.79 -3.36 6.50
N LEU A 197 33.40 -2.69 5.42
CA LEU A 197 33.25 -3.28 4.09
C LEU A 197 34.57 -3.80 3.51
N GLN A 198 35.71 -3.19 3.84
CA GLN A 198 37.04 -3.68 3.44
C GLN A 198 37.35 -5.10 3.94
N ARG A 199 36.69 -5.55 5.02
CA ARG A 199 36.88 -6.87 5.63
C ARG A 199 35.72 -7.83 5.34
N TYR A 200 34.66 -7.34 4.71
CA TYR A 200 33.46 -8.12 4.45
C TYR A 200 33.62 -8.98 3.20
N THR A 201 33.10 -10.21 3.24
CA THR A 201 33.05 -11.11 2.08
C THR A 201 31.58 -11.34 1.73
N ASP A 202 31.22 -11.06 0.48
CA ASP A 202 29.85 -11.21 -0.01
C ASP A 202 29.43 -12.69 -0.04
N SER A 203 28.14 -12.95 0.18
CA SER A 203 27.53 -14.28 0.14
C SER A 203 26.04 -14.19 -0.21
N TYR A 204 25.40 -15.30 -0.57
CA TYR A 204 23.95 -15.33 -0.77
C TYR A 204 23.15 -15.43 0.53
N TYR A 205 23.82 -15.40 1.70
CA TYR A 205 23.21 -15.44 3.04
C TYR A 205 22.36 -16.67 3.35
N GLY A 206 22.47 -17.75 2.57
CA GLY A 206 21.80 -19.03 2.87
C GLY A 206 22.42 -19.75 4.07
N THR A 207 21.65 -20.62 4.71
CA THR A 207 22.10 -21.43 5.85
C THR A 207 22.80 -22.71 5.40
N GLU A 208 24.00 -22.95 5.93
CA GLU A 208 24.78 -24.16 5.59
C GLU A 208 24.19 -25.46 6.13
N THR A 209 23.28 -25.39 7.11
CA THR A 209 22.66 -26.57 7.72
C THR A 209 21.59 -27.22 6.84
N ILE A 210 21.04 -26.46 5.88
CA ILE A 210 20.06 -26.93 4.91
C ILE A 210 20.68 -26.82 3.52
N ARG A 211 20.96 -27.96 2.89
CA ARG A 211 21.71 -28.02 1.63
C ARG A 211 20.96 -28.78 0.54
N PHE A 212 21.02 -28.23 -0.67
CA PHE A 212 20.44 -28.76 -1.90
C PHE A 212 21.47 -28.72 -3.04
N GLU A 213 21.06 -29.15 -4.23
CA GLU A 213 21.85 -28.97 -5.44
C GLU A 213 22.00 -27.48 -5.79
N ALA A 214 23.24 -27.06 -6.07
CA ALA A 214 23.58 -25.72 -6.54
C ALA A 214 23.29 -25.62 -8.05
N THR A 215 22.34 -24.77 -8.43
CA THR A 215 21.88 -24.64 -9.82
C THR A 215 22.30 -23.33 -10.48
N GLY A 216 22.89 -22.41 -9.72
CA GLY A 216 23.28 -21.09 -10.20
C GLY A 216 22.19 -20.02 -10.12
N TYR A 217 20.96 -20.36 -9.72
CA TYR A 217 19.85 -19.42 -9.54
C TYR A 217 19.06 -19.71 -8.27
N PHE A 218 18.34 -18.70 -7.78
CA PHE A 218 17.36 -18.90 -6.74
C PHE A 218 16.20 -19.77 -7.22
N ARG A 219 15.73 -20.67 -6.36
CA ARG A 219 14.64 -21.60 -6.68
C ARG A 219 13.90 -22.04 -5.43
N LEU A 220 12.82 -22.79 -5.62
CA LEU A 220 12.01 -23.33 -4.54
C LEU A 220 12.34 -24.81 -4.30
N GLU A 221 12.42 -25.17 -3.03
CA GLU A 221 12.46 -26.56 -2.56
C GLU A 221 11.52 -26.76 -1.37
N ARG A 222 11.20 -28.02 -1.10
CA ARG A 222 10.39 -28.39 0.07
C ARG A 222 11.05 -29.55 0.82
N VAL A 223 11.18 -29.37 2.14
CA VAL A 223 11.67 -30.41 3.07
C VAL A 223 10.57 -30.68 4.10
N GLY A 224 9.95 -31.86 4.01
CA GLY A 224 8.75 -32.16 4.81
C GLY A 224 7.62 -31.18 4.46
N ASP A 225 7.15 -30.42 5.45
CA ASP A 225 6.13 -29.37 5.26
C ASP A 225 6.70 -27.96 5.12
N CYS A 226 8.02 -27.81 5.19
CA CYS A 226 8.69 -26.51 5.13
C CYS A 226 9.18 -26.21 3.71
N TYR A 227 8.71 -25.10 3.15
CA TYR A 227 9.22 -24.52 1.92
C TYR A 227 10.47 -23.69 2.20
N TRP A 228 11.41 -23.75 1.27
CA TRP A 228 12.65 -23.00 1.29
C TRP A 228 12.85 -22.30 -0.05
N LEU A 229 13.32 -21.05 -0.01
CA LEU A 229 14.12 -20.54 -1.11
C LEU A 229 15.48 -21.25 -1.04
N VAL A 230 16.10 -21.50 -2.18
CA VAL A 230 17.43 -22.09 -2.27
C VAL A 230 18.32 -21.10 -3.01
N THR A 231 19.46 -20.75 -2.42
CA THR A 231 20.43 -19.87 -3.03
C THR A 231 21.09 -20.51 -4.26
N PRO A 232 21.71 -19.73 -5.15
CA PRO A 232 22.47 -20.24 -6.30
C PRO A 232 23.50 -21.33 -5.99
N ASP A 233 24.16 -21.21 -4.83
CA ASP A 233 25.16 -22.15 -4.28
C ASP A 233 24.57 -23.29 -3.44
N GLY A 234 23.24 -23.40 -3.37
CA GLY A 234 22.54 -24.58 -2.88
C GLY A 234 22.20 -24.58 -1.39
N TYR A 235 22.12 -23.42 -0.74
CA TYR A 235 21.79 -23.30 0.67
C TYR A 235 20.34 -22.86 0.90
N GLY A 236 19.71 -23.33 1.96
CA GLY A 236 18.37 -22.90 2.36
C GLY A 236 18.36 -21.41 2.70
N PHE A 237 17.34 -20.69 2.24
CA PHE A 237 17.23 -19.24 2.35
C PHE A 237 15.82 -18.83 2.79
N PHE A 238 15.76 -17.79 3.62
CA PHE A 238 14.53 -17.07 3.94
C PHE A 238 14.78 -15.59 3.67
N SER A 239 13.91 -14.96 2.89
CA SER A 239 14.09 -13.57 2.47
C SER A 239 13.60 -12.61 3.56
N SER A 240 14.53 -12.05 4.35
CA SER A 240 14.26 -10.94 5.28
C SER A 240 14.77 -9.66 4.64
N GLY A 241 13.84 -8.90 4.06
CA GLY A 241 14.16 -7.81 3.15
C GLY A 241 13.75 -6.43 3.62
N LEU A 242 14.23 -5.42 2.91
CA LEU A 242 13.90 -4.01 3.12
C LEU A 242 13.46 -3.38 1.79
N ASP A 243 12.25 -2.84 1.76
CA ASP A 243 11.70 -2.12 0.62
C ASP A 243 12.24 -0.68 0.57
N CYS A 244 12.20 -0.09 -0.63
CA CYS A 244 12.62 1.27 -0.95
C CYS A 244 14.04 1.57 -0.45
N VAL A 245 15.00 0.68 -0.70
CA VAL A 245 16.43 0.95 -0.47
C VAL A 245 16.92 1.90 -1.54
N THR A 246 16.63 3.18 -1.34
CA THR A 246 17.00 4.31 -2.20
C THR A 246 17.46 5.47 -1.32
N PRO A 247 18.33 6.40 -1.79
CA PRO A 247 18.64 7.60 -1.02
C PRO A 247 17.48 8.59 -0.96
N GLN A 248 16.44 8.40 -1.78
CA GLN A 248 15.40 9.39 -2.00
C GLN A 248 14.21 9.22 -1.04
N SER A 249 13.70 10.34 -0.51
CA SER A 249 12.37 10.42 0.12
C SER A 249 11.79 11.82 -0.10
N PRO A 250 11.43 12.16 -1.35
CA PRO A 250 11.10 13.54 -1.71
C PRO A 250 9.72 13.94 -1.22
N GLY A 251 9.59 15.18 -0.75
CA GLY A 251 8.33 15.82 -0.38
C GLY A 251 8.21 17.21 -1.00
N PRO A 252 7.00 17.76 -1.19
CA PRO A 252 6.85 19.10 -1.68
C PRO A 252 7.09 20.10 -0.56
N VAL A 253 7.52 21.29 -0.96
CA VAL A 253 7.86 22.39 -0.05
C VAL A 253 7.06 23.66 -0.32
N ASN A 254 6.18 23.69 -1.33
CA ASN A 254 5.32 24.83 -1.61
C ASN A 254 3.96 24.43 -2.23
N ASN A 255 3.08 25.42 -2.42
CA ASN A 255 1.72 25.24 -2.94
C ASN A 255 1.66 24.84 -4.43
N GLU A 256 2.76 25.01 -5.16
CA GLU A 256 2.89 24.57 -6.56
C GLU A 256 3.39 23.11 -6.65
N GLY A 257 3.63 22.46 -5.51
CA GLY A 257 4.15 21.10 -5.45
C GLY A 257 5.64 21.00 -5.79
N ALA A 258 6.42 22.09 -5.66
CA ALA A 258 7.86 22.04 -5.84
C ALA A 258 8.47 21.02 -4.88
N MET A 259 9.14 20.00 -5.41
CA MET A 259 9.68 18.89 -4.64
C MET A 259 11.12 19.17 -4.18
N ARG A 260 11.42 18.86 -2.92
CA ARG A 260 12.79 18.73 -2.40
C ARG A 260 13.01 17.36 -1.81
N ASP A 261 14.25 16.90 -1.88
CA ASP A 261 14.68 15.62 -1.35
C ASP A 261 15.73 15.87 -0.27
N TYR A 262 15.26 16.21 0.93
CA TYR A 262 16.12 16.55 2.06
C TYR A 262 17.13 15.44 2.40
N PRO A 263 16.78 14.13 2.37
CA PRO A 263 17.77 13.07 2.52
C PRO A 263 18.94 13.18 1.53
N VAL A 264 18.65 13.34 0.23
CA VAL A 264 19.68 13.51 -0.81
C VAL A 264 20.45 14.82 -0.64
N GLU A 265 19.78 15.91 -0.30
CA GLU A 265 20.41 17.21 -0.08
C GLU A 265 21.34 17.20 1.13
N ASN A 266 20.96 16.53 2.23
CA ASN A 266 21.79 16.32 3.41
C ASN A 266 23.06 15.52 3.05
N LEU A 267 22.92 14.46 2.25
CA LEU A 267 24.07 13.69 1.73
C LEU A 267 24.96 14.53 0.80
N ARG A 268 24.39 15.31 -0.11
CA ARG A 268 25.13 16.22 -1.01
C ARG A 268 25.86 17.32 -0.25
N SER A 269 25.25 17.82 0.82
CA SER A 269 25.84 18.81 1.71
C SER A 269 27.09 18.26 2.40
N ALA A 270 27.08 16.98 2.79
CA ALA A 270 28.23 16.32 3.43
C ALA A 270 29.33 15.89 2.44
N PHE A 271 28.95 15.37 1.26
CA PHE A 271 29.90 14.64 0.39
C PHE A 271 30.09 15.24 -1.00
N GLY A 272 29.39 16.32 -1.33
CA GLY A 272 29.47 16.95 -2.65
C GLY A 272 29.10 15.97 -3.77
N GLN A 273 30.01 15.77 -4.72
CA GLN A 273 29.79 14.88 -5.88
C GLN A 273 29.81 13.39 -5.51
N GLU A 274 30.44 13.00 -4.39
CA GLU A 274 30.56 11.61 -3.96
C GLU A 274 29.37 11.12 -3.11
N TRP A 275 28.30 11.91 -3.01
CA TRP A 275 27.17 11.64 -2.12
C TRP A 275 26.52 10.27 -2.36
N TYR A 276 26.46 9.82 -3.61
CA TYR A 276 25.85 8.53 -3.96
C TYR A 276 26.75 7.35 -3.55
N ASP A 277 28.05 7.47 -3.74
CA ASP A 277 29.02 6.45 -3.28
C ASP A 277 29.04 6.40 -1.75
N ALA A 278 28.97 7.55 -1.09
CA ALA A 278 28.85 7.63 0.35
C ALA A 278 27.57 6.96 0.86
N TRP A 279 26.42 7.25 0.24
CA TRP A 279 25.17 6.59 0.56
C TRP A 279 25.25 5.07 0.33
N SER A 280 25.88 4.64 -0.77
CA SER A 280 26.05 3.22 -1.08
C SER A 280 26.91 2.50 -0.02
N ASP A 281 28.04 3.09 0.37
CA ASP A 281 28.91 2.56 1.45
C ASP A 281 28.11 2.42 2.76
N ILE A 282 27.45 3.50 3.19
CA ILE A 282 26.68 3.57 4.43
C ILE A 282 25.52 2.55 4.42
N THR A 283 24.80 2.48 3.31
CA THR A 283 23.61 1.63 3.19
C THR A 283 24.00 0.16 3.15
N LYS A 284 25.02 -0.23 2.35
CA LYS A 284 25.51 -1.62 2.34
C LYS A 284 26.00 -2.03 3.73
N TYR A 285 26.76 -1.17 4.42
CA TYR A 285 27.19 -1.42 5.79
C TYR A 285 26.00 -1.69 6.74
N ARG A 286 24.97 -0.83 6.69
CA ARG A 286 23.78 -0.97 7.53
C ARG A 286 22.98 -2.24 7.24
N LEU A 287 22.72 -2.54 5.97
CA LEU A 287 21.99 -3.75 5.57
C LEU A 287 22.66 -5.01 6.15
N ILE A 288 23.99 -5.12 6.00
CA ILE A 288 24.76 -6.23 6.53
C ILE A 288 24.68 -6.28 8.07
N ARG A 289 24.92 -5.15 8.75
CA ARG A 289 24.90 -5.09 10.22
C ARG A 289 23.51 -5.43 10.78
N TRP A 290 22.45 -4.96 10.14
CA TRP A 290 21.06 -5.26 10.50
C TRP A 290 20.63 -6.69 10.18
N GLY A 291 21.47 -7.48 9.49
CA GLY A 291 21.15 -8.83 9.06
C GLY A 291 20.08 -8.88 7.96
N ILE A 292 19.83 -7.77 7.27
CA ILE A 292 18.93 -7.74 6.11
C ILE A 292 19.65 -8.44 4.96
N ASN A 293 19.02 -9.49 4.44
CA ASN A 293 19.63 -10.36 3.44
C ASN A 293 19.00 -10.21 2.05
N THR A 294 18.00 -9.33 1.91
CA THR A 294 17.32 -9.06 0.65
C THR A 294 17.11 -7.55 0.44
N ILE A 295 17.57 -7.02 -0.69
CA ILE A 295 17.17 -5.69 -1.16
C ILE A 295 15.84 -5.84 -1.89
N ALA A 296 14.77 -5.33 -1.31
CA ALA A 296 13.41 -5.65 -1.73
C ALA A 296 12.82 -4.61 -2.70
N ALA A 297 11.49 -4.56 -2.81
CA ALA A 297 10.78 -3.81 -3.84
C ALA A 297 11.12 -2.30 -3.82
N TRP A 298 11.04 -1.66 -4.99
CA TRP A 298 11.31 -0.22 -5.21
C TRP A 298 12.68 0.29 -4.75
N SER A 299 13.67 -0.60 -4.67
CA SER A 299 15.05 -0.22 -4.35
C SER A 299 15.80 0.29 -5.58
N ASP A 300 16.88 1.03 -5.35
CA ASP A 300 17.81 1.45 -6.39
C ASP A 300 18.50 0.20 -6.98
N LEU A 301 18.19 -0.12 -8.25
CA LEU A 301 18.65 -1.35 -8.91
C LEU A 301 20.14 -1.33 -9.26
N ASP A 302 20.73 -0.15 -9.43
CA ASP A 302 22.17 -0.01 -9.65
C ASP A 302 22.93 -0.36 -8.36
N PHE A 303 22.45 0.15 -7.22
CA PHE A 303 22.94 -0.23 -5.91
C PHE A 303 22.71 -1.72 -5.64
N ALA A 304 21.49 -2.23 -5.86
CA ALA A 304 21.16 -3.62 -5.59
C ALA A 304 22.12 -4.60 -6.27
N ARG A 305 22.36 -4.42 -7.57
CA ARG A 305 23.25 -5.28 -8.37
C ARG A 305 24.73 -5.18 -7.97
N LYS A 306 25.20 -3.98 -7.65
CA LYS A 306 26.59 -3.73 -7.23
C LYS A 306 26.84 -4.19 -5.80
N SER A 307 25.81 -4.20 -4.95
CA SER A 307 25.94 -4.51 -3.53
C SER A 307 26.31 -5.97 -3.26
N LYS A 308 26.00 -6.90 -4.19
CA LYS A 308 26.12 -8.35 -3.97
C LYS A 308 25.38 -8.81 -2.71
N ILE A 309 24.19 -8.24 -2.53
CA ILE A 309 23.15 -8.73 -1.62
C ILE A 309 22.02 -9.25 -2.53
N PRO A 310 21.42 -10.42 -2.22
CA PRO A 310 20.26 -10.90 -2.96
C PRO A 310 19.19 -9.83 -3.09
N TYR A 311 18.50 -9.76 -4.23
CA TYR A 311 17.51 -8.70 -4.46
C TYR A 311 16.31 -9.20 -5.25
N VAL A 312 15.23 -8.43 -5.20
CA VAL A 312 14.05 -8.62 -6.05
C VAL A 312 13.85 -7.39 -6.92
N VAL A 313 13.15 -7.55 -8.04
CA VAL A 313 12.77 -6.42 -8.90
C VAL A 313 11.27 -6.19 -8.80
N MET A 314 10.87 -4.95 -8.54
CA MET A 314 9.50 -4.50 -8.82
C MET A 314 9.43 -4.08 -10.27
N LEU A 315 8.63 -4.79 -11.07
CA LEU A 315 8.43 -4.43 -12.46
C LEU A 315 7.55 -3.18 -12.57
N ASN A 316 7.93 -2.27 -13.46
CA ASN A 316 7.23 -1.00 -13.60
C ASN A 316 6.12 -1.12 -14.66
N GLN A 317 5.06 -0.34 -14.48
CA GLN A 317 3.97 -0.18 -15.45
C GLN A 317 3.33 -1.51 -15.86
N PHE A 318 2.69 -2.19 -14.90
CA PHE A 318 1.90 -3.38 -15.19
C PHE A 318 0.99 -3.15 -16.42
N PRO A 319 0.82 -4.15 -17.32
CA PRO A 319 0.06 -3.94 -18.54
C PRO A 319 -1.34 -3.39 -18.28
N ALA A 320 -1.64 -2.25 -18.89
CA ALA A 320 -2.95 -1.61 -18.87
C ALA A 320 -3.49 -1.49 -20.30
N THR A 321 -4.79 -1.31 -20.49
CA THR A 321 -5.38 -0.97 -21.81
C THR A 321 -5.77 0.50 -21.85
N THR A 322 -5.95 1.05 -23.05
CA THR A 322 -6.42 2.45 -23.21
C THR A 322 -7.80 2.64 -22.59
N THR A 323 -8.62 1.59 -22.58
CA THR A 323 -9.95 1.61 -21.97
C THR A 323 -10.05 0.46 -20.95
N PRO A 324 -9.99 0.74 -19.63
CA PRO A 324 -10.13 -0.28 -18.61
C PRO A 324 -11.60 -0.69 -18.39
N ILE A 325 -11.81 -1.85 -17.75
CA ILE A 325 -13.12 -2.33 -17.27
C ILE A 325 -13.53 -1.53 -16.03
N TYR A 326 -12.67 -1.51 -15.01
CA TYR A 326 -12.92 -0.87 -13.72
C TYR A 326 -11.60 -0.40 -13.10
N ARG A 327 -11.50 0.87 -12.71
CA ARG A 327 -10.24 1.47 -12.23
C ARG A 327 -9.08 1.18 -13.19
N ASP A 328 -8.08 0.45 -12.73
CA ASP A 328 -6.90 0.02 -13.46
C ASP A 328 -7.02 -1.42 -14.04
N PHE A 329 -8.17 -2.10 -13.88
CA PHE A 329 -8.39 -3.42 -14.47
C PHE A 329 -8.53 -3.31 -16.00
N PRO A 330 -7.61 -3.90 -16.79
CA PRO A 330 -7.57 -3.77 -18.24
C PRO A 330 -8.64 -4.61 -18.95
N ASP A 331 -8.85 -4.34 -20.23
CA ASP A 331 -9.60 -5.21 -21.13
C ASP A 331 -8.74 -6.42 -21.52
N VAL A 332 -8.71 -7.43 -20.64
CA VAL A 332 -7.75 -8.56 -20.68
C VAL A 332 -7.83 -9.44 -21.93
N PHE A 333 -8.94 -9.38 -22.67
CA PHE A 333 -9.12 -10.12 -23.93
C PHE A 333 -8.79 -9.31 -25.18
N SER A 334 -8.36 -8.05 -25.03
CA SER A 334 -7.96 -7.20 -26.14
C SER A 334 -6.57 -7.58 -26.68
N GLU A 335 -6.35 -7.34 -27.98
CA GLU A 335 -5.01 -7.50 -28.57
C GLU A 335 -4.01 -6.51 -27.96
N GLU A 336 -4.48 -5.30 -27.63
CA GLU A 336 -3.67 -4.28 -26.94
C GLU A 336 -3.07 -4.81 -25.64
N TYR A 337 -3.86 -5.53 -24.83
CA TYR A 337 -3.37 -6.10 -23.57
C TYR A 337 -2.28 -7.16 -23.80
N ARG A 338 -2.44 -8.01 -24.82
CA ARG A 338 -1.44 -8.99 -25.23
C ARG A 338 -0.14 -8.33 -25.67
N GLU A 339 -0.21 -7.36 -26.57
CA GLU A 339 0.97 -6.64 -27.09
C GLU A 339 1.71 -5.91 -25.97
N ARG A 340 0.98 -5.21 -25.10
CA ARG A 340 1.55 -4.50 -23.94
C ARG A 340 2.19 -5.46 -22.93
N SER A 341 1.63 -6.65 -22.74
CA SER A 341 2.21 -7.70 -21.89
C SER A 341 3.56 -8.21 -22.42
N VAL A 342 3.67 -8.41 -23.74
CA VAL A 342 4.95 -8.78 -24.38
C VAL A 342 5.98 -7.67 -24.24
N ASN A 343 5.57 -6.40 -24.42
CA ASN A 343 6.48 -5.28 -24.26
C ASN A 343 6.94 -5.11 -22.80
N TYR A 344 6.01 -5.25 -21.86
CA TYR A 344 6.26 -5.18 -20.42
C TYR A 344 7.29 -6.23 -19.97
N ALA A 345 7.25 -7.44 -20.52
CA ALA A 345 8.19 -8.52 -20.20
C ALA A 345 9.65 -8.24 -20.61
N ARG A 346 9.89 -7.27 -21.51
CA ARG A 346 11.25 -6.91 -21.96
C ARG A 346 12.13 -6.35 -20.84
N GLN A 347 11.51 -5.86 -19.76
CA GLN A 347 12.22 -5.37 -18.56
C GLN A 347 13.14 -6.44 -17.95
N LEU A 348 12.83 -7.73 -18.10
CA LEU A 348 13.64 -8.82 -17.53
C LEU A 348 14.90 -9.15 -18.33
N HIS A 349 15.02 -8.69 -19.58
CA HIS A 349 16.16 -9.06 -20.43
C HIS A 349 17.51 -8.63 -19.84
N GLU A 350 17.56 -7.55 -19.07
CA GLU A 350 18.78 -7.07 -18.42
C GLU A 350 19.20 -7.94 -17.22
N TYR A 351 18.26 -8.63 -16.58
CA TYR A 351 18.50 -9.38 -15.34
C TYR A 351 18.52 -10.89 -15.52
N ARG A 352 18.12 -11.41 -16.68
CA ARG A 352 17.90 -12.85 -16.96
C ARG A 352 19.06 -13.78 -16.56
N ASP A 353 20.29 -13.26 -16.55
CA ASP A 353 21.52 -14.01 -16.27
C ASP A 353 22.14 -13.62 -14.91
N ASP A 354 21.49 -12.77 -14.11
CA ASP A 354 22.00 -12.29 -12.82
C ASP A 354 21.62 -13.23 -11.67
N SER A 355 22.55 -14.06 -11.22
CA SER A 355 22.32 -15.02 -10.14
C SER A 355 22.00 -14.41 -8.78
N TRP A 356 22.14 -13.09 -8.60
CA TRP A 356 21.78 -12.40 -7.35
C TRP A 356 20.30 -12.01 -7.30
N LEU A 357 19.59 -12.05 -8.43
CA LEU A 357 18.16 -11.83 -8.49
C LEU A 357 17.43 -13.06 -7.95
N ILE A 358 16.58 -12.87 -6.94
CA ILE A 358 15.69 -13.92 -6.43
C ILE A 358 14.51 -14.10 -7.40
N GLY A 359 13.92 -12.98 -7.83
CA GLY A 359 12.69 -12.96 -8.58
C GLY A 359 12.15 -11.55 -8.80
N TYR A 360 10.97 -11.47 -9.40
CA TYR A 360 10.31 -10.22 -9.71
C TYR A 360 8.86 -10.20 -9.22
N PHE A 361 8.41 -9.06 -8.72
CA PHE A 361 7.00 -8.78 -8.53
C PHE A 361 6.43 -8.19 -9.83
N MET A 362 5.29 -8.72 -10.26
CA MET A 362 4.60 -8.26 -11.46
C MET A 362 3.89 -6.92 -11.20
N SER A 363 3.25 -6.76 -10.06
CA SER A 363 2.48 -5.56 -9.73
C SER A 363 2.52 -5.31 -8.23
N ASN A 364 1.88 -4.22 -7.82
CA ASN A 364 1.65 -3.89 -6.43
C ASN A 364 0.23 -3.39 -6.23
N GLU A 365 -0.49 -4.02 -5.29
CA GLU A 365 -1.80 -3.60 -4.80
C GLU A 365 -2.73 -3.04 -5.89
N PRO A 366 -3.14 -3.85 -6.88
CA PRO A 366 -3.96 -3.36 -7.99
C PRO A 366 -5.22 -2.63 -7.49
N ASN A 367 -5.53 -1.45 -8.04
CA ASN A 367 -6.53 -0.56 -7.45
C ASN A 367 -7.93 -1.19 -7.46
N TRP A 368 -8.24 -2.01 -8.46
CA TRP A 368 -9.48 -2.77 -8.53
C TRP A 368 -9.65 -3.77 -7.37
N ALA A 369 -8.56 -4.28 -6.79
CA ALA A 369 -8.59 -5.26 -5.70
C ALA A 369 -8.86 -4.64 -4.31
N PHE A 370 -8.94 -3.30 -4.21
CA PHE A 370 -9.31 -2.58 -2.96
C PHE A 370 -10.82 -2.51 -2.71
N VAL A 371 -11.62 -3.20 -3.51
CA VAL A 371 -13.07 -3.28 -3.33
C VAL A 371 -13.42 -4.68 -2.84
N ASN A 372 -14.12 -4.75 -1.72
CA ASN A 372 -14.58 -6.01 -1.17
C ASN A 372 -15.67 -6.59 -2.08
N ASP A 373 -15.58 -7.89 -2.37
CA ASP A 373 -16.57 -8.62 -3.17
C ASP A 373 -16.85 -8.00 -4.56
N LEU A 374 -15.83 -7.36 -5.18
CA LEU A 374 -15.97 -6.76 -6.51
C LEU A 374 -16.34 -7.79 -7.57
N ASN A 375 -17.49 -7.56 -8.23
CA ASN A 375 -17.90 -8.35 -9.39
C ASN A 375 -17.49 -7.64 -10.70
N LEU A 376 -16.31 -7.99 -11.22
CA LEU A 376 -15.78 -7.43 -12.47
C LEU A 376 -16.66 -7.73 -13.69
N GLY A 377 -17.38 -8.85 -13.69
CA GLY A 377 -18.37 -9.18 -14.71
C GLY A 377 -19.52 -8.18 -14.72
N TYR A 378 -20.01 -7.78 -13.54
CA TYR A 378 -21.02 -6.73 -13.40
C TYR A 378 -20.51 -5.36 -13.84
N GLU A 379 -19.27 -5.01 -13.47
CA GLU A 379 -18.62 -3.78 -13.96
C GLU A 379 -18.45 -3.78 -15.49
N LEU A 380 -18.12 -4.92 -16.08
CA LEU A 380 -18.04 -5.10 -17.52
C LEU A 380 -19.41 -4.95 -18.21
N LEU A 381 -20.46 -5.53 -17.62
CA LEU A 381 -21.81 -5.50 -18.15
C LEU A 381 -22.35 -4.06 -18.25
N ARG A 382 -22.21 -3.28 -17.17
CA ARG A 382 -22.74 -1.90 -17.08
C ARG A 382 -21.91 -0.88 -17.87
N SER A 383 -20.65 -1.19 -18.13
CA SER A 383 -19.76 -0.31 -18.89
C SER A 383 -20.34 0.00 -20.27
N GLN A 384 -20.39 1.26 -20.68
CA GLN A 384 -20.85 1.65 -22.03
C GLN A 384 -19.72 1.58 -23.09
N ARG A 385 -18.53 1.14 -22.68
CA ARG A 385 -17.35 1.05 -23.53
C ARG A 385 -17.44 -0.17 -24.47
N GLN A 386 -16.81 -0.05 -25.64
CA GLN A 386 -16.62 -1.18 -26.57
C GLN A 386 -15.38 -1.96 -26.15
N LEU A 387 -15.59 -3.09 -25.47
CA LEU A 387 -14.53 -3.91 -24.89
C LEU A 387 -14.52 -5.31 -25.53
N ALA A 388 -13.34 -5.85 -25.81
CA ALA A 388 -13.17 -7.22 -26.27
C ALA A 388 -13.73 -8.23 -25.25
N SER A 389 -13.56 -7.94 -23.95
CA SER A 389 -14.10 -8.75 -22.85
C SER A 389 -15.63 -8.91 -22.91
N LYS A 390 -16.37 -7.93 -23.45
CA LYS A 390 -17.82 -8.05 -23.63
C LYS A 390 -18.21 -9.17 -24.60
N LYS A 391 -17.44 -9.32 -25.69
CA LYS A 391 -17.66 -10.43 -26.64
C LYS A 391 -17.42 -11.78 -25.95
N LYS A 392 -16.41 -11.85 -25.09
CA LYS A 392 -16.13 -13.05 -24.27
C LYS A 392 -17.19 -13.33 -23.22
N LEU A 393 -17.81 -12.30 -22.65
CA LEU A 393 -18.98 -12.47 -21.78
C LEU A 393 -20.16 -13.07 -22.56
N ILE A 394 -20.46 -12.57 -23.77
CA ILE A 394 -21.51 -13.15 -24.63
C ILE A 394 -21.21 -14.62 -24.93
N GLU A 395 -19.99 -14.95 -25.37
CA GLU A 395 -19.59 -16.33 -25.65
C GLU A 395 -19.77 -17.24 -24.42
N PHE A 396 -19.39 -16.75 -23.23
CA PHE A 396 -19.59 -17.44 -21.96
C PHE A 396 -21.07 -17.72 -21.67
N LEU A 397 -21.94 -16.72 -21.85
CA LEU A 397 -23.38 -16.84 -21.61
C LEU A 397 -24.06 -17.77 -22.61
N MET A 398 -23.68 -17.70 -23.89
CA MET A 398 -24.16 -18.61 -24.94
C MET A 398 -23.75 -20.07 -24.68
N GLY A 399 -22.63 -20.30 -24.01
CA GLY A 399 -22.23 -21.65 -23.59
C GLY A 399 -23.00 -22.17 -22.37
N ARG A 400 -23.63 -21.27 -21.62
CA ARG A 400 -24.30 -21.59 -20.34
C ARG A 400 -25.82 -21.72 -20.46
N TYR A 401 -26.41 -20.99 -21.39
CA TYR A 401 -27.85 -20.97 -21.64
C TYR A 401 -28.16 -21.56 -23.02
N SER A 402 -29.27 -22.29 -23.13
CA SER A 402 -29.69 -22.87 -24.41
C SER A 402 -30.13 -21.82 -25.43
N ASP A 403 -30.76 -20.74 -24.96
CA ASP A 403 -31.16 -19.59 -25.76
C ASP A 403 -31.29 -18.30 -24.91
N LEU A 404 -31.52 -17.17 -25.58
CA LEU A 404 -31.69 -15.86 -24.94
C LEU A 404 -32.95 -15.79 -24.07
N ALA A 405 -34.00 -16.57 -24.39
CA ALA A 405 -35.23 -16.55 -23.61
C ALA A 405 -35.03 -17.23 -22.25
N GLU A 406 -34.21 -18.27 -22.18
CA GLU A 406 -33.76 -18.88 -20.92
C GLU A 406 -32.92 -17.90 -20.10
N LEU A 407 -31.95 -17.24 -20.71
CA LEU A 407 -31.15 -16.21 -20.04
C LEU A 407 -32.05 -15.10 -19.48
N ASN A 408 -32.94 -14.54 -20.29
CA ASN A 408 -33.86 -13.48 -19.88
C ASN A 408 -34.72 -13.90 -18.68
N ARG A 409 -35.25 -15.13 -18.68
CA ARG A 409 -35.98 -15.67 -17.52
C ARG A 409 -35.09 -15.79 -16.28
N SER A 410 -33.86 -16.28 -16.44
CA SER A 410 -32.94 -16.46 -15.32
C SER A 410 -32.44 -15.14 -14.74
N TRP A 411 -32.13 -14.17 -15.61
CA TRP A 411 -31.56 -12.87 -15.25
C TRP A 411 -32.61 -11.82 -14.89
N GLY A 412 -33.89 -12.05 -15.23
CA GLY A 412 -34.95 -11.06 -15.06
C GLY A 412 -34.87 -9.92 -16.08
N THR A 413 -34.30 -10.17 -17.26
CA THR A 413 -34.08 -9.17 -18.31
C THR A 413 -35.03 -9.38 -19.49
N GLU A 414 -35.14 -8.36 -20.35
CA GLU A 414 -35.98 -8.39 -21.57
C GLU A 414 -35.16 -8.05 -22.83
N ALA A 415 -33.90 -8.50 -22.87
CA ALA A 415 -32.99 -8.22 -23.98
C ALA A 415 -33.49 -8.87 -25.29
N GLY A 416 -33.42 -8.15 -26.41
CA GLY A 416 -33.81 -8.65 -27.74
C GLY A 416 -32.70 -9.47 -28.43
N THR A 417 -31.45 -9.15 -28.09
CA THR A 417 -30.22 -9.82 -28.49
C THR A 417 -29.28 -9.95 -27.28
N PHE A 418 -28.23 -10.76 -27.36
CA PHE A 418 -27.24 -10.82 -26.28
C PHE A 418 -26.51 -9.48 -26.10
N GLU A 419 -26.29 -8.73 -27.18
CA GLU A 419 -25.68 -7.41 -27.16
C GLU A 419 -26.53 -6.37 -26.42
N ASP A 420 -27.86 -6.51 -26.42
CA ASP A 420 -28.76 -5.60 -25.70
C ASP A 420 -28.56 -5.65 -24.18
N LEU A 421 -27.94 -6.71 -23.64
CA LEU A 421 -27.56 -6.79 -22.22
C LEU A 421 -26.61 -5.65 -21.80
N PHE A 422 -25.84 -5.08 -22.74
CA PHE A 422 -24.95 -3.94 -22.45
C PHE A 422 -25.67 -2.59 -22.43
N MET A 423 -26.98 -2.58 -22.73
CA MET A 423 -27.82 -1.38 -22.77
C MET A 423 -28.74 -1.27 -21.55
N LEU A 424 -28.59 -2.14 -20.55
CA LEU A 424 -29.42 -2.17 -19.33
C LEU A 424 -29.19 -0.95 -18.38
N GLY A 425 -28.22 -0.09 -18.67
CA GLY A 425 -27.92 1.13 -17.91
C GLY A 425 -26.76 0.97 -16.91
N GLU A 426 -26.55 1.99 -16.07
CA GLU A 426 -25.41 2.05 -15.15
C GLU A 426 -25.59 1.20 -13.87
N PHE A 427 -26.85 0.93 -13.50
CA PHE A 427 -27.25 0.14 -12.33
C PHE A 427 -28.32 -0.88 -12.75
N PRO A 428 -27.97 -1.87 -13.58
CA PRO A 428 -28.95 -2.85 -14.06
C PRO A 428 -29.47 -3.71 -12.91
N ASP A 429 -30.79 -3.87 -12.83
CA ASP A 429 -31.45 -4.79 -11.89
C ASP A 429 -31.39 -6.20 -12.45
N ILE A 430 -30.61 -7.07 -11.80
CA ILE A 430 -30.34 -8.44 -12.26
C ILE A 430 -30.55 -9.38 -11.08
N THR A 431 -31.13 -10.53 -11.35
CA THR A 431 -31.35 -11.58 -10.34
C THR A 431 -30.03 -12.07 -9.73
N GLU A 432 -30.15 -12.73 -8.58
CA GLU A 432 -29.03 -13.43 -7.92
C GLU A 432 -28.34 -14.45 -8.83
N VAL A 433 -29.09 -15.13 -9.71
CA VAL A 433 -28.54 -16.08 -10.69
C VAL A 433 -27.65 -15.36 -11.70
N GLY A 434 -28.10 -14.22 -12.23
CA GLY A 434 -27.28 -13.42 -13.14
C GLY A 434 -26.03 -12.86 -12.46
N MET A 435 -26.15 -12.39 -11.21
CA MET A 435 -24.99 -11.95 -10.43
C MET A 435 -23.97 -13.08 -10.20
N ALA A 436 -24.43 -14.31 -9.95
CA ALA A 436 -23.57 -15.48 -9.81
C ALA A 436 -22.85 -15.85 -11.12
N ASP A 437 -23.52 -15.71 -12.27
CA ASP A 437 -22.91 -15.92 -13.59
C ASP A 437 -21.82 -14.86 -13.87
N LEU A 438 -22.07 -13.61 -13.53
CA LEU A 438 -21.11 -12.51 -13.66
C LEU A 438 -19.91 -12.69 -12.71
N ALA A 439 -20.13 -13.21 -11.50
CA ALA A 439 -19.04 -13.58 -10.59
C ALA A 439 -18.20 -14.74 -11.16
N ALA A 440 -18.84 -15.73 -11.80
CA ALA A 440 -18.12 -16.79 -12.48
C ALA A 440 -17.26 -16.28 -13.65
N PHE A 441 -17.77 -15.31 -14.41
CA PHE A 441 -16.99 -14.65 -15.45
C PHE A 441 -15.89 -13.74 -14.87
N SER A 442 -16.08 -13.15 -13.69
CA SER A 442 -15.06 -12.36 -12.99
C SER A 442 -13.80 -13.19 -12.70
N ARG A 443 -13.95 -14.45 -12.28
CA ARG A 443 -12.81 -15.36 -12.10
C ARG A 443 -12.03 -15.60 -13.40
N ILE A 444 -12.72 -15.66 -14.54
CA ILE A 444 -12.08 -15.78 -15.86
C ILE A 444 -11.30 -14.51 -16.19
N LEU A 445 -11.89 -13.33 -15.96
CA LEU A 445 -11.21 -12.05 -16.16
C LEU A 445 -9.94 -11.95 -15.30
N ILE A 446 -10.03 -12.28 -14.00
CA ILE A 446 -8.90 -12.22 -13.06
C ILE A 446 -7.81 -13.22 -13.47
N SER A 447 -8.19 -14.44 -13.87
CA SER A 447 -7.22 -15.43 -14.37
C SER A 447 -6.45 -14.91 -15.60
N GLU A 448 -7.12 -14.25 -16.54
CA GLU A 448 -6.48 -13.66 -17.72
C GLU A 448 -5.61 -12.43 -17.40
N TYR A 449 -6.04 -11.60 -16.44
CA TYR A 449 -5.25 -10.50 -15.90
C TYR A 449 -3.87 -10.96 -15.38
N ILE A 450 -3.80 -12.17 -14.83
CA ILE A 450 -2.54 -12.75 -14.36
C ILE A 450 -1.82 -13.51 -15.47
N ARG A 451 -2.54 -14.40 -16.17
CA ARG A 451 -1.94 -15.37 -17.10
C ARG A 451 -1.16 -14.69 -18.23
N VAL A 452 -1.75 -13.69 -18.89
CA VAL A 452 -1.18 -13.09 -20.10
C VAL A 452 0.19 -12.47 -19.83
N PRO A 453 0.37 -11.57 -18.84
CA PRO A 453 1.68 -11.04 -18.50
C PRO A 453 2.61 -12.10 -17.89
N ALA A 454 2.13 -13.00 -17.04
CA ALA A 454 2.98 -14.03 -16.41
C ALA A 454 3.64 -14.95 -17.45
N GLN A 455 2.88 -15.36 -18.48
CA GLN A 455 3.42 -16.19 -19.56
C GLN A 455 4.44 -15.43 -20.42
N ALA A 456 4.20 -14.14 -20.71
CA ALA A 456 5.16 -13.32 -21.44
C ALA A 456 6.47 -13.14 -20.64
N LEU A 457 6.37 -12.93 -19.33
CA LEU A 457 7.51 -12.82 -18.43
C LEU A 457 8.31 -14.12 -18.37
N LYS A 458 7.66 -15.28 -18.20
CA LYS A 458 8.35 -16.57 -18.15
C LYS A 458 9.05 -16.93 -19.47
N GLN A 459 8.53 -16.45 -20.61
CA GLN A 459 9.21 -16.57 -21.90
C GLN A 459 10.45 -15.65 -22.01
N ALA A 460 10.40 -14.45 -21.41
CA ALA A 460 11.51 -13.51 -21.40
C ALA A 460 12.63 -13.92 -20.42
N ASP A 461 12.25 -14.58 -19.31
CA ASP A 461 13.14 -15.05 -18.26
C ASP A 461 12.63 -16.39 -17.66
N PRO A 462 13.24 -17.52 -18.02
CA PRO A 462 12.85 -18.82 -17.49
C PRO A 462 13.46 -19.13 -16.12
N HIS A 463 14.44 -18.36 -15.66
CA HIS A 463 15.28 -18.69 -14.49
C HIS A 463 14.72 -18.12 -13.19
N HIS A 464 14.33 -16.85 -13.19
CA HIS A 464 13.92 -16.16 -11.96
C HIS A 464 12.47 -16.44 -11.56
N LEU A 465 12.19 -16.31 -10.27
CA LEU A 465 10.89 -16.59 -9.68
C LEU A 465 9.89 -15.47 -9.95
N ASN A 466 8.68 -15.82 -10.37
CA ASN A 466 7.53 -14.94 -10.39
C ASN A 466 6.93 -14.84 -8.98
N LEU A 467 7.14 -13.69 -8.34
CA LEU A 467 6.77 -13.44 -6.94
C LEU A 467 5.32 -12.95 -6.76
N GLY A 468 4.52 -12.87 -7.82
CA GLY A 468 3.13 -12.44 -7.75
C GLY A 468 2.93 -10.92 -7.85
N ILE A 469 1.79 -10.42 -7.34
CA ILE A 469 1.30 -9.04 -7.57
C ILE A 469 1.05 -8.21 -6.30
N ARG A 470 1.56 -8.68 -5.15
CA ARG A 470 1.48 -8.03 -3.82
C ARG A 470 0.08 -7.51 -3.52
N TYR A 471 -0.88 -8.41 -3.31
CA TYR A 471 -2.23 -8.01 -2.91
C TYR A 471 -2.19 -7.26 -1.58
N ALA A 472 -2.83 -6.09 -1.48
CA ALA A 472 -2.95 -5.33 -0.22
C ALA A 472 -3.62 -6.17 0.88
N TYR A 473 -4.60 -6.98 0.48
CA TYR A 473 -5.29 -8.01 1.23
C TYR A 473 -6.10 -8.87 0.25
N VAL A 474 -6.54 -10.05 0.67
CA VAL A 474 -7.42 -10.89 -0.14
C VAL A 474 -8.85 -10.73 0.36
N SER A 475 -9.66 -9.98 -0.37
CA SER A 475 -11.05 -9.65 0.02
C SER A 475 -12.07 -10.72 -0.32
N SER A 476 -11.75 -11.61 -1.26
CA SER A 476 -12.63 -12.67 -1.75
C SER A 476 -11.81 -13.85 -2.30
N PRO A 477 -12.31 -15.10 -2.20
CA PRO A 477 -11.68 -16.26 -2.84
C PRO A 477 -11.49 -16.12 -4.36
N ASP A 478 -12.26 -15.27 -5.03
CA ASP A 478 -12.13 -15.05 -6.48
C ASP A 478 -10.75 -14.47 -6.85
N LEU A 479 -10.08 -13.77 -5.93
CA LEU A 479 -8.76 -13.19 -6.15
C LEU A 479 -7.64 -14.24 -6.27
N TYR A 480 -7.88 -15.49 -5.89
CA TYR A 480 -6.91 -16.58 -6.12
C TYR A 480 -6.90 -17.07 -7.57
N SER A 481 -7.82 -16.60 -8.43
CA SER A 481 -7.89 -17.00 -9.83
C SER A 481 -6.61 -16.61 -10.58
N GLY A 482 -5.97 -17.57 -11.27
CA GLY A 482 -4.71 -17.33 -11.98
C GLY A 482 -3.47 -17.44 -11.10
N SER A 483 -3.60 -17.74 -9.80
CA SER A 483 -2.44 -17.94 -8.91
C SER A 483 -1.51 -19.07 -9.36
N GLU A 484 -1.99 -20.02 -10.17
CA GLU A 484 -1.18 -21.09 -10.76
C GLU A 484 -0.08 -20.60 -11.72
N TYR A 485 -0.09 -19.31 -12.10
CA TYR A 485 0.95 -18.69 -12.93
C TYR A 485 2.04 -17.97 -12.11
N PHE A 486 1.94 -17.97 -10.78
CA PHE A 486 2.99 -17.50 -9.89
C PHE A 486 3.86 -18.68 -9.39
N ASP A 487 5.12 -18.39 -9.06
CA ASP A 487 5.95 -19.33 -8.29
C ASP A 487 5.69 -19.14 -6.79
N ILE A 488 5.45 -17.89 -6.36
CA ILE A 488 5.15 -17.51 -4.97
C ILE A 488 3.95 -16.56 -4.96
N PHE A 489 3.00 -16.80 -4.06
CA PHE A 489 1.90 -15.85 -3.84
C PHE A 489 2.36 -14.73 -2.91
N SER A 490 2.15 -13.48 -3.26
CA SER A 490 2.54 -12.35 -2.41
C SER A 490 1.36 -11.54 -1.90
N ILE A 491 1.39 -11.21 -0.62
CA ILE A 491 0.47 -10.27 0.03
C ILE A 491 1.28 -9.18 0.75
N ASN A 492 0.76 -7.97 0.81
CA ASN A 492 1.17 -7.00 1.82
C ASN A 492 0.37 -7.30 3.08
N CYS A 493 1.01 -7.28 4.25
CA CYS A 493 0.34 -7.69 5.49
C CYS A 493 0.68 -6.74 6.62
N TYR A 494 0.02 -5.59 6.61
CA TYR A 494 0.05 -4.65 7.70
C TYR A 494 -0.80 -5.16 8.85
N GLU A 495 -0.36 -6.20 9.57
CA GLU A 495 -0.97 -6.74 10.79
C GLU A 495 0.04 -6.75 11.95
N ARG A 496 -0.38 -7.14 13.15
CA ARG A 496 0.55 -7.31 14.28
C ARG A 496 1.54 -8.47 14.05
N THR A 497 1.12 -9.47 13.28
CA THR A 497 1.88 -10.62 12.77
C THR A 497 1.22 -11.09 11.47
N CYS A 498 1.97 -11.70 10.54
CA CYS A 498 1.40 -12.18 9.28
C CYS A 498 0.74 -13.58 9.35
N ASN A 499 0.97 -14.35 10.41
CA ASN A 499 0.72 -15.79 10.44
C ASN A 499 -0.70 -16.19 9.99
N ALA A 500 -1.73 -15.53 10.53
CA ALA A 500 -3.12 -15.83 10.18
C ALA A 500 -3.43 -15.55 8.71
N ALA A 501 -2.96 -14.42 8.16
CA ALA A 501 -3.15 -14.09 6.75
C ALA A 501 -2.40 -15.07 5.84
N VAL A 502 -1.17 -15.44 6.22
CA VAL A 502 -0.37 -16.41 5.48
C VAL A 502 -0.99 -17.81 5.53
N GLU A 503 -1.53 -18.23 6.67
CA GLU A 503 -2.31 -19.47 6.85
C GLU A 503 -3.56 -19.51 5.96
N GLU A 504 -4.32 -18.42 5.94
CA GLU A 504 -5.53 -18.29 5.12
C GLU A 504 -5.21 -18.38 3.63
N VAL A 505 -4.21 -17.63 3.16
CA VAL A 505 -3.78 -17.67 1.77
C VAL A 505 -3.28 -19.06 1.40
N PHE A 506 -2.48 -19.70 2.24
CA PHE A 506 -1.99 -21.06 1.97
C PHE A 506 -3.12 -22.09 1.89
N ALA A 507 -4.13 -21.98 2.75
CA ALA A 507 -5.27 -22.90 2.76
C ALA A 507 -6.04 -22.90 1.43
N HIS A 508 -6.07 -21.77 0.73
CA HIS A 508 -6.75 -21.58 -0.55
C HIS A 508 -5.83 -21.77 -1.76
N ALA A 509 -4.71 -21.03 -1.83
CA ALA A 509 -3.80 -21.03 -2.98
C ALA A 509 -2.89 -22.27 -3.03
N ARG A 510 -2.66 -22.94 -1.89
CA ARG A 510 -1.81 -24.15 -1.78
C ARG A 510 -0.39 -23.99 -2.32
N MET A 511 0.14 -22.77 -2.24
CA MET A 511 1.47 -22.39 -2.74
C MET A 511 2.22 -21.56 -1.70
N PRO A 512 3.57 -21.50 -1.73
CA PRO A 512 4.31 -20.71 -0.76
C PRO A 512 4.01 -19.21 -0.88
N ILE A 513 4.15 -18.52 0.24
CA ILE A 513 3.77 -17.11 0.39
C ILE A 513 4.98 -16.23 0.72
N MET A 514 4.98 -15.02 0.20
CA MET A 514 5.88 -13.95 0.63
C MET A 514 5.07 -12.75 1.11
N VAL A 515 5.47 -12.15 2.23
CA VAL A 515 4.91 -10.88 2.68
C VAL A 515 5.72 -9.75 2.05
N GLY A 516 5.09 -9.02 1.14
CA GLY A 516 5.71 -7.94 0.41
C GLY A 516 5.94 -6.70 1.26
N GLU A 517 5.10 -6.43 2.27
CA GLU A 517 5.22 -5.24 3.13
C GLU A 517 4.70 -5.51 4.53
N PHE A 518 5.40 -4.95 5.51
CA PHE A 518 4.88 -4.66 6.84
C PHE A 518 5.66 -3.50 7.46
N HIS A 519 5.03 -2.79 8.40
CA HIS A 519 5.73 -1.82 9.24
C HIS A 519 5.02 -1.59 10.57
N PHE A 520 5.72 -0.84 11.43
CA PHE A 520 5.19 -0.23 12.64
C PHE A 520 5.80 1.16 12.73
N GLY A 521 5.05 2.14 13.23
CA GLY A 521 5.57 3.48 13.49
C GLY A 521 5.07 4.07 14.79
N ALA A 522 5.72 5.16 15.20
CA ALA A 522 5.46 5.88 16.44
C ALA A 522 5.51 7.40 16.18
N ILE A 523 5.02 8.20 17.14
CA ILE A 523 5.00 9.68 17.03
C ILE A 523 5.81 10.38 18.13
N ASP A 524 6.63 9.62 18.87
CA ASP A 524 7.59 10.12 19.87
C ASP A 524 8.86 10.71 19.22
N ARG A 525 8.91 10.75 17.88
CA ARG A 525 9.91 11.44 17.05
C ARG A 525 9.24 12.55 16.22
N GLY A 526 9.98 13.10 15.25
CA GLY A 526 9.59 14.32 14.54
C GLY A 526 8.37 14.22 13.63
N LEU A 527 7.96 13.02 13.22
CA LEU A 527 6.86 12.83 12.28
C LEU A 527 5.50 12.69 12.98
N PRO A 528 4.40 13.15 12.33
CA PRO A 528 3.11 13.32 12.98
C PRO A 528 2.19 12.10 12.84
N ALA A 529 2.61 11.05 12.14
CA ALA A 529 1.80 9.88 11.85
C ALA A 529 2.59 8.59 12.04
N THR A 530 1.94 7.57 12.61
CA THR A 530 2.54 6.24 12.81
C THR A 530 2.59 5.42 11.53
N GLY A 531 1.75 5.72 10.54
CA GLY A 531 1.41 4.78 9.48
C GLY A 531 0.46 3.69 9.96
N ILE A 532 0.22 2.69 9.10
CA ILE A 532 -0.86 1.69 9.21
C ILE A 532 -0.88 0.89 10.53
N ARG A 533 0.26 0.76 11.23
CA ARG A 533 0.33 0.17 12.57
C ARG A 533 1.06 1.09 13.54
N GLY A 534 0.34 1.48 14.60
CA GLY A 534 0.82 2.36 15.65
C GLY A 534 1.32 1.62 16.88
N VAL A 535 2.46 2.06 17.39
CA VAL A 535 2.98 1.72 18.72
C VAL A 535 3.31 3.01 19.48
N ARG A 536 3.42 2.91 20.81
CA ARG A 536 3.62 4.09 21.66
C ARG A 536 4.90 4.88 21.35
N ASP A 537 6.00 4.18 21.11
CA ASP A 537 7.34 4.78 20.98
C ASP A 537 8.30 3.90 20.16
N GLN A 538 9.52 4.41 19.91
CA GLN A 538 10.55 3.69 19.15
C GLN A 538 10.97 2.35 19.78
N GLU A 539 10.89 2.20 21.10
CA GLU A 539 11.21 0.94 21.80
C GLU A 539 10.16 -0.12 21.45
N ASN A 540 8.87 0.22 21.58
CA ASN A 540 7.79 -0.68 21.19
C ASN A 540 7.79 -0.96 19.67
N ARG A 541 8.29 -0.01 18.86
CA ARG A 541 8.43 -0.17 17.41
C ARG A 541 9.43 -1.27 17.08
N GLY A 542 10.61 -1.26 17.73
CA GLY A 542 11.60 -2.32 17.60
C GLY A 542 11.09 -3.68 18.06
N LYS A 543 10.42 -3.74 19.21
CA LYS A 543 9.78 -4.98 19.70
C LYS A 543 8.78 -5.54 18.71
N ALA A 544 7.96 -4.68 18.09
CA ALA A 544 6.91 -5.09 17.16
C ALA A 544 7.51 -5.68 15.88
N ILE A 545 8.56 -5.05 15.35
CA ILE A 545 9.30 -5.54 14.19
C ILE A 545 9.93 -6.89 14.50
N ARG A 546 10.63 -7.03 15.63
CA ARG A 546 11.21 -8.31 16.04
C ARG A 546 10.16 -9.40 16.15
N ARG A 547 9.04 -9.15 16.84
CA ARG A 547 7.95 -10.12 16.95
C ARG A 547 7.40 -10.52 15.59
N TYR A 548 7.20 -9.58 14.67
CA TYR A 548 6.69 -9.87 13.33
C TYR A 548 7.65 -10.79 12.56
N ILE A 549 8.96 -10.49 12.59
CA ILE A 549 9.98 -11.28 11.90
C ILE A 549 10.06 -12.69 12.46
N GLU A 550 10.16 -12.81 13.78
CA GLU A 550 10.30 -14.12 14.40
C GLU A 550 9.03 -14.97 14.24
N ALA A 551 7.85 -14.36 14.31
CA ALA A 551 6.57 -15.05 14.10
C ALA A 551 6.42 -15.56 12.65
N ALA A 552 6.89 -14.80 11.65
CA ALA A 552 6.87 -15.22 10.26
C ALA A 552 7.88 -16.34 9.97
N ALA A 553 9.07 -16.26 10.57
CA ALA A 553 10.15 -17.23 10.36
C ALA A 553 9.74 -18.67 10.66
N VAL A 554 8.87 -18.88 11.66
CA VAL A 554 8.40 -20.22 12.05
C VAL A 554 7.25 -20.77 11.19
N VAL A 555 6.69 -20.00 10.25
CA VAL A 555 5.57 -20.44 9.40
C VAL A 555 6.08 -21.22 8.19
N PRO A 556 5.83 -22.54 8.05
CA PRO A 556 6.54 -23.41 7.11
C PRO A 556 6.44 -23.04 5.62
N TYR A 557 5.41 -22.30 5.22
CA TYR A 557 5.17 -21.88 3.84
C TYR A 557 5.32 -20.37 3.63
N CYS A 558 5.72 -19.61 4.66
CA CYS A 558 6.20 -18.24 4.50
C CYS A 558 7.67 -18.30 4.05
N LEU A 559 8.02 -17.74 2.89
CA LEU A 559 9.38 -17.76 2.34
C LEU A 559 10.16 -16.46 2.59
N GLY A 560 9.47 -15.41 3.00
CA GLY A 560 10.07 -14.12 3.22
C GLY A 560 9.09 -13.05 3.66
N ILE A 561 9.64 -12.01 4.25
CA ILE A 561 8.94 -10.80 4.65
C ILE A 561 9.82 -9.58 4.33
N HIS A 562 9.24 -8.52 3.80
CA HIS A 562 9.97 -7.29 3.49
C HIS A 562 9.41 -6.12 4.31
N TYR A 563 10.30 -5.42 5.03
CA TYR A 563 9.94 -4.25 5.82
C TYR A 563 9.80 -3.03 4.91
N PHE A 564 8.70 -2.29 5.04
CA PHE A 564 8.50 -1.03 4.34
C PHE A 564 8.76 0.12 5.34
N GLN A 565 9.89 0.82 5.32
CA GLN A 565 10.91 0.98 4.26
C GLN A 565 12.22 1.57 4.84
N LEU A 566 13.25 1.84 4.02
CA LEU A 566 14.52 2.41 4.50
C LEU A 566 14.35 3.79 5.17
N ASN A 567 13.86 4.78 4.43
CA ASN A 567 13.78 6.17 4.90
C ASN A 567 12.42 6.47 5.51
N ASP A 568 12.42 7.34 6.50
CA ASP A 568 11.21 8.02 6.94
C ASP A 568 10.58 8.79 5.77
N GLN A 569 9.26 8.90 5.80
CA GLN A 569 8.56 9.73 4.82
C GLN A 569 8.71 11.22 5.17
N PRO A 570 8.67 12.12 4.20
CA PRO A 570 8.81 13.55 4.47
C PRO A 570 7.63 14.06 5.30
N PHE A 571 7.89 14.97 6.25
CA PHE A 571 6.86 15.51 7.16
C PHE A 571 5.64 16.08 6.43
N LEU A 572 5.88 16.78 5.31
CA LEU A 572 4.80 17.38 4.52
C LEU A 572 4.05 16.37 3.66
N GLY A 573 4.54 15.14 3.50
CA GLY A 573 3.94 14.05 2.74
C GLY A 573 4.70 13.73 1.45
N ARG A 574 4.91 12.44 1.14
CA ARG A 574 5.50 11.95 -0.13
C ARG A 574 4.58 12.28 -1.32
N PHE A 575 4.91 11.88 -2.53
CA PHE A 575 4.14 12.24 -3.74
C PHE A 575 2.62 12.02 -3.63
N ASP A 576 2.15 11.01 -2.89
CA ASP A 576 0.73 10.74 -2.64
C ASP A 576 0.19 11.34 -1.33
N GLY A 577 1.07 11.87 -0.47
CA GLY A 577 0.73 12.58 0.77
C GLY A 577 1.01 11.83 2.08
N GLU A 578 1.52 10.60 2.07
CA GLU A 578 1.89 9.91 3.33
C GLU A 578 3.12 10.54 4.01
N ASN A 579 3.10 10.67 5.34
CA ASN A 579 4.17 11.27 6.15
C ASN A 579 4.53 10.46 7.41
N TYR A 580 4.57 9.13 7.26
CA TYR A 580 4.67 8.17 8.35
C TYR A 580 6.10 7.99 8.89
N ASN A 581 6.20 7.80 10.21
CA ASN A 581 7.45 7.38 10.88
C ASN A 581 7.66 5.86 10.78
N ILE A 582 8.05 5.42 9.59
CA ILE A 582 8.21 4.00 9.25
C ILE A 582 9.60 3.68 8.70
N GLY A 583 10.50 4.66 8.61
CA GLY A 583 11.88 4.47 8.19
C GLY A 583 12.76 3.86 9.27
N LEU A 584 13.75 3.06 8.87
CA LEU A 584 14.86 2.67 9.76
C LEU A 584 15.82 3.84 10.03
N VAL A 585 15.81 4.84 9.14
CA VAL A 585 16.57 6.09 9.27
C VAL A 585 15.67 7.32 9.09
N ASP A 586 16.02 8.41 9.78
CA ASP A 586 15.34 9.70 9.67
C ASP A 586 15.79 10.50 8.43
N VAL A 587 15.22 11.70 8.26
CA VAL A 587 15.52 12.63 7.14
C VAL A 587 16.99 13.07 7.08
N CYS A 588 17.72 13.00 8.20
CA CYS A 588 19.16 13.28 8.31
C CYS A 588 20.00 12.00 8.22
N ASN A 589 19.40 10.89 7.77
CA ASN A 589 20.02 9.57 7.65
C ASN A 589 20.50 9.00 9.00
N ARG A 590 19.96 9.46 10.14
CA ARG A 590 20.26 8.89 11.45
C ARG A 590 19.41 7.66 11.68
N GLU A 591 20.04 6.60 12.16
CA GLU A 591 19.32 5.38 12.53
C GLU A 591 18.53 5.56 13.83
N TYR A 592 17.49 4.74 14.00
CA TYR A 592 16.79 4.52 15.27
C TYR A 592 17.36 3.26 15.94
N PRO A 593 18.27 3.34 16.93
CA PRO A 593 18.85 2.17 17.57
C PRO A 593 17.83 1.28 18.29
N GLU A 594 16.77 1.88 18.84
CA GLU A 594 15.66 1.19 19.49
C GLU A 594 14.89 0.28 18.51
N VAL A 595 14.97 0.58 17.21
CA VAL A 595 14.32 -0.17 16.13
C VAL A 595 15.30 -1.15 15.48
N THR A 596 16.49 -0.67 15.14
CA THR A 596 17.47 -1.42 14.35
C THR A 596 18.19 -2.52 15.13
N LYS A 597 18.35 -2.38 16.46
CA LYS A 597 18.91 -3.45 17.30
C LYS A 597 17.97 -4.65 17.42
N PRO A 598 16.66 -4.50 17.77
CA PRO A 598 15.75 -5.64 17.74
C PRO A 598 15.59 -6.29 16.36
N LEU A 599 15.64 -5.49 15.27
CA LEU A 599 15.69 -6.00 13.90
C LEU A 599 16.91 -6.89 13.65
N GLU A 600 18.10 -6.42 14.03
CA GLU A 600 19.35 -7.18 13.95
C GLU A 600 19.28 -8.50 14.74
N GLU A 601 18.75 -8.45 15.96
CA GLU A 601 18.57 -9.62 16.81
C GLU A 601 17.60 -10.65 16.20
N ALA A 602 16.49 -10.19 15.60
CA ALA A 602 15.54 -11.05 14.92
C ALA A 602 16.20 -11.77 13.73
N ASN A 603 16.92 -11.02 12.89
CA ASN A 603 17.56 -11.55 11.68
C ASN A 603 18.68 -12.56 12.00
N LYS A 604 19.45 -12.34 13.08
CA LYS A 604 20.47 -13.32 13.54
C LYS A 604 19.88 -14.68 13.93
N ARG A 605 18.60 -14.71 14.35
CA ARG A 605 17.89 -15.92 14.79
C ARG A 605 17.02 -16.53 13.69
N LEU A 606 17.00 -15.94 12.50
CA LEU A 606 16.08 -16.31 11.43
C LEU A 606 16.11 -17.81 11.11
N TYR A 607 17.30 -18.37 10.93
CA TYR A 607 17.47 -19.76 10.54
C TYR A 607 17.29 -20.75 11.69
N SER A 608 17.62 -20.38 12.94
CA SER A 608 17.35 -21.22 14.12
C SER A 608 15.85 -21.31 14.38
N LEU A 609 15.12 -20.19 14.25
CA LEU A 609 13.66 -20.15 14.31
C LEU A 609 13.04 -21.02 13.22
N ARG A 610 13.51 -20.86 11.98
CA ARG A 610 12.99 -21.62 10.83
C ARG A 610 13.18 -23.13 10.98
N GLN A 611 14.28 -23.56 11.59
CA GLN A 611 14.59 -24.97 11.86
C GLN A 611 13.92 -25.52 13.12
N GLY A 612 13.28 -24.65 13.92
CA GLY A 612 12.61 -25.04 15.16
C GLY A 612 13.56 -25.19 16.36
N ASP A 613 14.82 -24.76 16.23
CA ASP A 613 15.81 -24.76 17.31
C ASP A 613 15.54 -23.64 18.32
N ASP A 614 14.92 -22.55 17.86
CA ASP A 614 14.50 -21.41 18.66
C ASP A 614 12.99 -21.20 18.62
N ARG A 615 12.48 -20.37 19.53
CA ARG A 615 11.08 -19.92 19.54
C ARG A 615 10.97 -18.40 19.46
N PRO A 616 9.91 -17.87 18.83
CA PRO A 616 9.67 -16.44 18.82
C PRO A 616 9.57 -15.88 20.23
N ILE A 617 10.11 -14.68 20.45
CA ILE A 617 9.98 -13.99 21.72
C ILE A 617 8.53 -13.58 21.98
N SER A 618 8.19 -13.50 23.27
CA SER A 618 6.88 -13.03 23.75
C SER A 618 7.10 -11.85 24.68
N GLU A 619 7.37 -10.69 24.10
CA GLU A 619 7.46 -9.41 24.81
C GLU A 619 6.15 -8.64 24.72
N ASP A 620 5.79 -7.95 25.80
CA ASP A 620 4.65 -7.03 25.80
C ASP A 620 4.96 -5.81 24.92
N ILE A 621 3.99 -5.44 24.09
CA ILE A 621 4.10 -4.33 23.14
C ILE A 621 2.90 -3.41 23.34
N ASP A 622 3.19 -2.14 23.61
CA ASP A 622 2.19 -1.09 23.75
C ASP A 622 1.74 -0.58 22.37
N TYR A 623 0.76 -1.27 21.81
CA TYR A 623 0.08 -0.85 20.60
C TYR A 623 -0.89 0.28 20.88
N ILE A 624 -0.92 1.25 19.97
CA ILE A 624 -1.88 2.35 19.98
C ILE A 624 -2.68 2.34 18.66
N SER A 625 -3.81 3.05 18.63
CA SER A 625 -4.53 3.28 17.37
C SER A 625 -3.60 3.96 16.36
N ALA A 626 -3.61 3.42 15.14
CA ALA A 626 -2.76 3.91 14.06
C ALA A 626 -3.24 5.27 13.55
N ILE A 627 -2.29 6.15 13.25
CA ILE A 627 -2.52 7.39 12.50
C ILE A 627 -2.05 7.15 11.07
N PHE A 628 -3.01 6.86 10.19
CA PHE A 628 -2.82 6.65 8.76
C PHE A 628 -4.09 7.12 8.03
N TYR A 629 -3.97 7.29 6.72
CA TYR A 629 -5.02 7.88 5.91
C TYR A 629 -4.91 7.39 4.47
#